data_AF-A0A2W5XHW4-F1
#
_entry.id   AF-A0A2W5XHW4-F1
#
_cell.length_a   1.000
_cell.length_b   1.000
_cell.length_c   1.000
_cell.angle_alpha   90.00
_cell.angle_beta   90.00
_cell.angle_gamma   90.00
#
_symmetry.space_group_name_H-M   'P 1'
#
loop_
_entity.id
_entity.type
_entity.pdbx_description
1 polymer ?
#
loop_
_entity_poly.entity_id
_entity_poly.type
_entity_poly.pdbx_seq_one_letter_code
_entity_poly.pdbx_strand_id
1 'polypeptide(L)'
;MGALPAAKDIGGFIPLATRSFALPRPVPPAFRFALVGLSGLVVNQLAFALLTSAPFNINILVAAVVATQFSSTWNFVGVEHWAFGGRTARRGAVSRFVSFLGLNNATLLLRVPMLWLLASVIGFNPLMANLFTLVALFMVRYVVADGWIWAVVADKPLGDLGVVGADAPKRHLSAVGPSSAFEFVYDVAGVIRLDSDVELPELRYFRTETSGKADIQIRVARVGAFPSMHTRFEQKDTKLSYFEHLGMAGANFRITMGDPIKVDVTPLLAQSRHVLYTNVIEALLRFLLVSRDHVLLHSASLVVDGKAVLLSAQTDTGKTSTVIKLVRDHAYHFLSDDMTIITPDGRAVCYPKPMTLSYHTMASIKGGELPRRQRAALAIQSRLHSKSGRSVGRFMGNLNLPIMSVNSVVQILVPPPKYHINTLLDCQIGTEAPIGHVVIMERGESLRERITRDDAVPQLIDNTDDAYGFPPFSTFAPHIRIGESDYPALREKEEKLLRQALGNASMWRIRVPGHEWAEVLPLVFADGYVTPENAPHLAEVIAIPISPDAAVETVEEGSIRTAG
;
A
#
# COMPACT_ATOMS: atom_id res chain seq x y z
N MET A 1 -43.85 64.76 19.67
CA MET A 1 -44.48 64.50 20.97
C MET A 1 -44.32 63.01 21.26
N GLY A 2 -43.63 62.53 22.28
CA GLY A 2 -42.80 63.13 23.32
C GLY A 2 -41.66 62.15 23.62
N ALA A 3 -40.56 62.69 24.13
CA ALA A 3 -39.37 61.95 24.51
C ALA A 3 -39.42 61.47 25.98
N LEU A 4 -38.53 60.51 26.26
CA LEU A 4 -37.89 60.11 27.54
C LEU A 4 -38.53 58.97 28.36
N PRO A 5 -37.74 58.22 29.19
CA PRO A 5 -36.28 58.20 29.35
C PRO A 5 -35.63 56.79 29.41
N ALA A 6 -34.30 56.81 29.43
CA ALA A 6 -33.38 55.70 29.66
C ALA A 6 -33.46 55.11 31.09
N ALA A 7 -33.16 53.81 31.19
CA ALA A 7 -32.76 53.15 32.44
C ALA A 7 -31.46 52.38 32.22
N LYS A 8 -30.46 52.70 33.03
CA LYS A 8 -29.15 52.07 33.17
C LYS A 8 -29.23 50.92 34.19
N ASP A 9 -28.54 49.84 33.86
CA ASP A 9 -27.82 48.87 34.70
C ASP A 9 -28.51 48.24 35.93
N ILE A 10 -28.47 46.90 36.00
CA ILE A 10 -27.81 46.09 37.05
C ILE A 10 -28.08 44.62 36.72
N GLY A 11 -27.04 43.84 36.42
CA GLY A 11 -27.15 42.41 36.14
C GLY A 11 -25.82 41.78 35.75
N GLY A 12 -24.81 41.91 36.61
CA GLY A 12 -23.55 41.19 36.46
C GLY A 12 -23.77 39.68 36.55
N PHE A 13 -23.78 39.00 35.41
CA PHE A 13 -23.64 37.55 35.36
C PHE A 13 -22.16 37.20 35.55
N ILE A 14 -21.83 36.70 36.75
CA ILE A 14 -20.59 35.97 37.00
C ILE A 14 -20.70 34.64 36.22
N PRO A 15 -19.85 34.34 35.23
CA PRO A 15 -19.84 33.01 34.65
C PRO A 15 -19.29 32.04 35.70
N LEU A 16 -20.11 31.07 36.10
CA LEU A 16 -19.64 29.92 36.89
C LEU A 16 -18.44 29.31 36.17
N ALA A 17 -17.28 29.34 36.83
CA ALA A 17 -16.11 28.60 36.38
C ALA A 17 -16.46 27.11 36.35
N THR A 18 -16.71 26.57 35.16
CA THR A 18 -16.79 25.14 34.91
C THR A 18 -15.41 24.58 35.21
N ARG A 19 -15.24 24.01 36.41
CA ARG A 19 -14.07 23.21 36.74
C ARG A 19 -14.11 21.95 35.87
N SER A 20 -13.40 22.00 34.75
CA SER A 20 -13.10 20.86 33.91
C SER A 20 -12.25 19.87 34.70
N PHE A 21 -12.89 18.88 35.32
CA PHE A 21 -12.16 17.70 35.81
C PHE A 21 -11.59 16.98 34.60
N ALA A 22 -10.26 16.97 34.47
CA ALA A 22 -9.57 16.15 33.50
C ALA A 22 -9.90 14.68 33.80
N LEU A 23 -10.75 14.07 32.96
CA LEU A 23 -10.99 12.63 33.02
C LEU A 23 -9.64 11.90 32.89
N PRO A 24 -9.37 10.88 33.73
CA PRO A 24 -8.13 10.12 33.64
C PRO A 24 -8.00 9.54 32.23
N ARG A 25 -6.84 9.75 31.61
CA ARG A 25 -6.56 9.25 30.26
C ARG A 25 -6.80 7.74 30.21
N PRO A 26 -7.60 7.22 29.26
CA PRO A 26 -7.84 5.79 29.17
C PRO A 26 -6.52 5.07 28.91
N VAL A 27 -6.18 4.13 29.79
CA VAL A 27 -5.02 3.26 29.63
C VAL A 27 -5.15 2.49 28.30
N PRO A 28 -4.14 2.51 27.41
CA PRO A 28 -4.21 1.87 26.10
C PRO A 28 -4.54 0.37 26.18
N PRO A 29 -5.35 -0.21 25.26
CA PRO A 29 -5.69 -1.63 25.27
C PRO A 29 -4.47 -2.57 25.27
N ALA A 30 -3.42 -2.22 24.53
CA ALA A 30 -2.15 -2.96 24.52
C ALA A 30 -1.49 -3.03 25.91
N PHE A 31 -1.59 -1.97 26.71
CA PHE A 31 -1.02 -1.94 28.06
C PHE A 31 -1.84 -2.80 29.03
N ARG A 32 -3.18 -2.77 28.92
CA ARG A 32 -4.06 -3.67 29.69
C ARG A 32 -3.80 -5.12 29.32
N PHE A 33 -3.66 -5.42 28.02
CA PHE A 33 -3.32 -6.74 27.51
C PHE A 33 -1.97 -7.24 28.06
N ALA A 34 -0.95 -6.36 28.12
CA ALA A 34 0.35 -6.67 28.74
C ALA A 34 0.22 -7.01 30.23
N LEU A 35 -0.53 -6.19 30.99
CA LEU A 35 -0.75 -6.42 32.42
C LEU A 35 -1.51 -7.71 32.69
N VAL A 36 -2.52 -8.03 31.88
CA VAL A 36 -3.20 -9.32 31.95
C VAL A 36 -2.20 -10.46 31.74
N GLY A 37 -1.38 -10.39 30.69
CA GLY A 37 -0.35 -11.39 30.42
C GLY A 37 0.65 -11.58 31.57
N LEU A 38 1.09 -10.49 32.21
CA LEU A 38 1.96 -10.55 33.39
C LEU A 38 1.25 -11.19 34.59
N SER A 39 -0.02 -10.87 34.82
CA SER A 39 -0.81 -11.51 35.88
C SER A 39 -0.98 -13.01 35.65
N GLY A 40 -1.14 -13.42 34.39
CA GLY A 40 -1.18 -14.83 34.01
C GLY A 40 0.11 -15.59 34.34
N LEU A 41 1.26 -14.93 34.30
CA LEU A 41 2.53 -15.55 34.71
C LEU A 41 2.54 -15.87 36.21
N VAL A 42 2.03 -14.96 37.03
CA VAL A 42 1.87 -15.20 38.49
C VAL A 42 0.90 -16.36 38.74
N VAL A 43 -0.25 -16.37 38.05
CA VAL A 43 -1.23 -17.45 38.15
C VAL A 43 -0.67 -18.80 37.70
N ASN A 44 0.17 -18.80 36.65
CA ASN A 44 0.86 -20.01 36.20
C ASN A 44 1.73 -20.58 37.33
N GLN A 45 2.58 -19.75 37.94
CA GLN A 45 3.49 -20.18 39.00
C GLN A 45 2.74 -20.69 40.23
N LEU A 46 1.64 -20.03 40.62
CA LEU A 46 0.80 -20.47 41.74
C LEU A 46 0.09 -21.80 41.46
N ALA A 47 -0.51 -21.95 40.26
CA ALA A 47 -1.14 -23.20 39.86
C ALA A 47 -0.12 -24.33 39.80
N PHE A 48 1.06 -24.09 39.25
CA PHE A 48 2.15 -25.05 39.19
C PHE A 48 2.61 -25.48 40.60
N ALA A 49 2.80 -24.52 41.51
CA ALA A 49 3.18 -24.81 42.89
C ALA A 49 2.09 -25.61 43.63
N LEU A 50 0.81 -25.29 43.41
CA LEU A 50 -0.31 -26.01 44.03
C LEU A 50 -0.44 -27.44 43.50
N LEU A 51 -0.26 -27.65 42.20
CA LEU A 51 -0.36 -28.98 41.59
C LEU A 51 0.82 -29.90 41.98
N THR A 52 1.99 -29.32 42.24
CA THR A 52 3.21 -30.06 42.63
C THR A 52 3.35 -30.22 44.14
N SER A 53 2.65 -29.43 44.96
CA SER A 53 2.64 -29.56 46.42
C SER A 53 1.52 -30.49 46.92
N ALA A 54 1.62 -30.91 48.18
CA ALA A 54 0.60 -31.72 48.83
C ALA A 54 -0.71 -30.92 48.93
N PRO A 55 -1.88 -31.52 48.62
CA PRO A 55 -2.15 -32.96 48.50
C PRO A 55 -2.08 -33.54 47.07
N PHE A 56 -1.87 -32.73 46.03
CA PHE A 56 -2.05 -33.17 44.63
C PHE A 56 -0.88 -34.00 44.10
N ASN A 57 0.37 -33.64 44.43
CA ASN A 57 1.60 -34.36 44.04
C ASN A 57 1.64 -34.80 42.56
N ILE A 58 1.12 -33.96 41.66
CA ILE A 58 1.02 -34.27 40.23
C ILE A 58 2.43 -34.22 39.63
N ASN A 59 2.70 -35.12 38.68
CA ASN A 59 3.95 -35.15 37.93
C ASN A 59 4.30 -33.75 37.38
N ILE A 60 5.55 -33.33 37.53
CA ILE A 60 6.01 -31.97 37.19
C ILE A 60 5.69 -31.56 35.75
N LEU A 61 5.77 -32.48 34.79
CA LEU A 61 5.48 -32.20 33.38
C LEU A 61 3.98 -31.99 33.17
N VAL A 62 3.16 -32.85 33.77
CA VAL A 62 1.69 -32.74 33.73
C VAL A 62 1.25 -31.45 34.44
N ALA A 63 1.82 -31.15 35.59
CA ALA A 63 1.57 -29.92 36.33
C ALA A 63 1.91 -28.67 35.51
N ALA A 64 3.03 -28.66 34.77
CA ALA A 64 3.40 -27.54 33.90
C ALA A 64 2.41 -27.33 32.74
N VAL A 65 1.96 -28.41 32.10
CA VAL A 65 0.96 -28.33 31.02
C VAL A 65 -0.37 -27.81 31.55
N VAL A 66 -0.83 -28.34 32.68
CA VAL A 66 -2.09 -27.95 33.32
C VAL A 66 -2.04 -26.51 33.82
N ALA A 67 -0.96 -26.09 34.48
CA ALA A 67 -0.75 -24.70 34.92
C ALA A 67 -0.76 -23.71 33.74
N THR A 68 -0.25 -24.12 32.59
CA THR A 68 -0.30 -23.32 31.35
C THR A 68 -1.72 -23.14 30.84
N GLN A 69 -2.60 -24.14 30.99
CA GLN A 69 -4.02 -24.01 30.64
C GLN A 69 -4.76 -23.10 31.63
N PHE A 70 -4.48 -23.21 32.93
CA PHE A 70 -5.04 -22.31 33.95
C PHE A 70 -4.66 -20.85 33.68
N SER A 71 -3.38 -20.59 33.44
CA SER A 71 -2.87 -19.26 33.09
C SER A 71 -3.47 -18.71 31.79
N SER A 72 -3.60 -19.56 30.76
CA SER A 72 -4.22 -19.16 29.49
C SER A 72 -5.70 -18.81 29.65
N THR A 73 -6.40 -19.54 30.51
CA THR A 73 -7.80 -19.29 30.85
C THR A 73 -7.94 -17.99 31.66
N TRP A 74 -7.07 -17.76 32.63
CA TRP A 74 -7.00 -16.50 33.36
C TRP A 74 -6.77 -15.30 32.43
N ASN A 75 -5.79 -15.43 31.54
CA ASN A 75 -5.49 -14.41 30.54
C ASN A 75 -6.68 -14.14 29.64
N PHE A 76 -7.40 -15.18 29.20
CA PHE A 76 -8.61 -15.01 28.41
C PHE A 76 -9.66 -14.20 29.17
N VAL A 77 -9.94 -14.54 30.43
CA VAL A 77 -10.93 -13.83 31.26
C VAL A 77 -10.55 -12.36 31.43
N GLY A 78 -9.29 -12.06 31.73
CA GLY A 78 -8.80 -10.68 31.87
C GLY A 78 -8.83 -9.91 30.54
N VAL A 79 -8.54 -10.57 29.42
CA VAL A 79 -8.63 -9.95 28.09
C VAL A 79 -10.09 -9.67 27.73
N GLU A 80 -10.98 -10.63 27.92
CA GLU A 80 -12.41 -10.56 27.62
C GLU A 80 -13.12 -9.45 28.42
N HIS A 81 -12.88 -9.38 29.74
CA HIS A 81 -13.65 -8.52 30.64
C HIS A 81 -12.98 -7.16 30.91
N TRP A 82 -11.66 -7.02 30.71
CA TRP A 82 -10.93 -5.81 31.08
C TRP A 82 -10.10 -5.19 29.97
N ALA A 83 -9.22 -5.97 29.31
CA ALA A 83 -8.39 -5.41 28.24
C ALA A 83 -9.24 -4.98 27.03
N PHE A 84 -10.25 -5.78 26.72
CA PHE A 84 -11.24 -5.57 25.66
C PHE A 84 -12.67 -5.48 26.18
N GLY A 85 -12.85 -5.31 27.50
CA GLY A 85 -14.15 -5.10 28.12
C GLY A 85 -14.87 -3.90 27.52
N GLY A 86 -16.14 -4.08 27.15
CA GLY A 86 -16.97 -3.06 26.49
C GLY A 86 -16.99 -3.15 24.95
N ARG A 87 -16.33 -4.13 24.34
CA ARG A 87 -16.40 -4.38 22.90
C ARG A 87 -17.48 -5.40 22.55
N THR A 88 -18.39 -5.06 21.64
CA THR A 88 -19.32 -6.01 20.99
C THR A 88 -18.56 -6.85 19.97
N ALA A 89 -17.98 -7.97 20.40
CA ALA A 89 -17.17 -8.82 19.54
C ALA A 89 -18.03 -9.74 18.63
N ARG A 90 -17.62 -9.87 17.35
CA ARG A 90 -18.36 -10.59 16.29
C ARG A 90 -18.56 -12.11 16.51
N ARG A 91 -17.72 -12.76 17.34
CA ARG A 91 -17.73 -14.21 17.59
C ARG A 91 -18.43 -14.55 18.92
N GLY A 92 -18.81 -15.81 19.14
CA GLY A 92 -19.22 -16.27 20.48
C GLY A 92 -18.03 -16.38 21.43
N ALA A 93 -18.26 -16.24 22.74
CA ALA A 93 -17.21 -16.31 23.77
C ALA A 93 -16.38 -17.61 23.70
N VAL A 94 -17.03 -18.75 23.44
CA VAL A 94 -16.35 -20.05 23.27
C VAL A 94 -15.43 -20.07 22.04
N SER A 95 -15.88 -19.49 20.92
CA SER A 95 -15.05 -19.39 19.70
C SER A 95 -13.84 -18.48 19.93
N ARG A 96 -14.00 -17.39 20.69
CA ARG A 96 -12.89 -16.52 21.09
C ARG A 96 -11.91 -17.26 22.00
N PHE A 97 -12.41 -18.02 22.98
CA PHE A 97 -11.58 -18.80 23.89
C PHE A 97 -10.73 -19.84 23.14
N VAL A 98 -11.33 -20.64 22.26
CA VAL A 98 -10.61 -21.63 21.44
C VAL A 98 -9.59 -20.95 20.53
N SER A 99 -9.96 -19.82 19.90
CA SER A 99 -9.03 -19.04 19.06
C SER A 99 -7.85 -18.49 19.86
N PHE A 100 -8.09 -18.04 21.09
CA PHE A 100 -7.06 -17.50 21.98
C PHE A 100 -6.12 -18.59 22.49
N LEU A 101 -6.65 -19.77 22.84
CA LEU A 101 -5.85 -20.95 23.17
C LEU A 101 -5.00 -21.40 21.99
N GLY A 102 -5.58 -21.46 20.79
CA GLY A 102 -4.85 -21.79 19.55
C GLY A 102 -3.70 -20.82 19.30
N LEU A 103 -3.94 -19.51 19.44
CA LEU A 103 -2.93 -18.46 19.31
C LEU A 103 -1.79 -18.60 20.33
N ASN A 104 -2.10 -18.87 21.60
CA ASN A 104 -1.09 -19.03 22.65
C ASN A 104 -0.18 -20.24 22.40
N ASN A 105 -0.74 -21.36 21.97
CA ASN A 105 0.03 -22.57 21.65
C ASN A 105 0.84 -22.41 20.34
N ALA A 106 0.24 -21.82 19.30
CA ALA A 106 0.93 -21.57 18.04
C ALA A 106 2.16 -20.66 18.22
N THR A 107 2.02 -19.61 19.02
CA THR A 107 3.13 -18.70 19.32
C THR A 107 4.20 -19.33 20.21
N LEU A 108 3.84 -20.30 21.06
CA LEU A 108 4.82 -21.10 21.79
C LEU A 108 5.69 -21.93 20.84
N LEU A 109 5.07 -22.57 19.84
CA LEU A 109 5.79 -23.32 18.80
C LEU A 109 6.67 -22.40 17.94
N LEU A 110 6.16 -21.22 17.57
CA LEU A 110 6.90 -20.22 16.80
C LEU A 110 8.11 -19.64 17.57
N ARG A 111 8.12 -19.72 18.89
CA ARG A 111 9.19 -19.20 19.74
C ARG A 111 10.54 -19.84 19.43
N VAL A 112 10.57 -21.15 19.26
CA VAL A 112 11.81 -21.92 19.06
C VAL A 112 12.53 -21.52 17.77
N PRO A 113 11.89 -21.55 16.58
CA PRO A 113 12.55 -21.14 15.34
C PRO A 113 12.89 -19.65 15.32
N MET A 114 12.08 -18.80 15.95
CA MET A 114 12.36 -17.36 16.01
C MET A 114 13.55 -17.04 16.91
N LEU A 115 13.68 -17.74 18.04
CA LEU A 115 14.84 -17.61 18.92
C LEU A 115 16.11 -18.11 18.23
N TRP A 116 16.03 -19.25 17.52
CA TRP A 116 17.15 -19.77 16.73
C TRP A 116 17.58 -18.79 15.65
N LEU A 117 16.64 -18.19 14.92
CA LEU A 117 16.94 -17.17 13.91
C LEU A 117 17.67 -15.97 14.53
N LEU A 118 17.18 -15.45 15.66
CA LEU A 118 17.78 -14.27 16.30
C LEU A 118 19.15 -14.56 16.91
N ALA A 119 19.32 -15.73 17.53
CA ALA A 119 20.57 -16.09 18.20
C ALA A 119 21.64 -16.60 17.21
N SER A 120 21.25 -17.45 16.25
CA SER A 120 22.19 -18.17 15.39
C SER A 120 22.39 -17.53 14.02
N VAL A 121 21.40 -16.84 13.46
CA VAL A 121 21.51 -16.22 12.13
C VAL A 121 21.84 -14.73 12.23
N ILE A 122 21.12 -14.01 13.10
CA ILE A 122 21.32 -12.56 13.29
C ILE A 122 22.50 -12.28 14.23
N GLY A 123 22.90 -13.25 15.05
CA GLY A 123 24.05 -13.14 15.95
C GLY A 123 23.77 -12.33 17.22
N PHE A 124 22.50 -12.17 17.63
CA PHE A 124 22.21 -11.59 18.92
C PHE A 124 22.69 -12.50 20.05
N ASN A 125 23.14 -11.88 21.15
CA ASN A 125 23.40 -12.66 22.35
C ASN A 125 22.11 -13.37 22.81
N PRO A 126 22.19 -14.52 23.50
CA PRO A 126 21.01 -15.31 23.86
C PRO A 126 19.98 -14.55 24.69
N LEU A 127 20.42 -13.60 25.52
CA LEU A 127 19.55 -12.77 26.36
C LEU A 127 18.72 -11.79 25.53
N MET A 128 19.34 -11.07 24.60
CA MET A 128 18.67 -10.14 23.68
C MET A 128 17.80 -10.89 22.69
N ALA A 129 18.28 -12.03 22.16
CA ALA A 129 17.48 -12.88 21.28
C ALA A 129 16.20 -13.36 21.98
N ASN A 130 16.28 -13.80 23.24
CA ASN A 130 15.12 -14.21 24.02
C ASN A 130 14.18 -13.03 24.34
N LEU A 131 14.73 -11.88 24.74
CA LEU A 131 13.94 -10.67 24.99
C LEU A 131 13.16 -10.22 23.75
N PHE A 132 13.84 -10.06 22.61
CA PHE A 132 13.20 -9.67 21.35
C PHE A 132 12.18 -10.71 20.89
N THR A 133 12.48 -12.00 21.08
CA THR A 133 11.52 -13.07 20.77
C THR A 133 10.23 -12.91 21.57
N LEU A 134 10.34 -12.68 22.88
CA LEU A 134 9.19 -12.51 23.76
C LEU A 134 8.38 -11.27 23.40
N VAL A 135 9.04 -10.14 23.13
CA VAL A 135 8.37 -8.89 22.74
C VAL A 135 7.66 -9.04 21.40
N ALA A 136 8.31 -9.60 20.38
CA ALA A 136 7.71 -9.75 19.07
C ALA A 136 6.54 -10.74 19.07
N LEU A 137 6.65 -11.88 19.77
CA LEU A 137 5.52 -12.80 19.92
C LEU A 137 4.37 -12.20 20.73
N PHE A 138 4.67 -11.37 21.73
CA PHE A 138 3.66 -10.60 22.45
C PHE A 138 2.90 -9.65 21.51
N MET A 139 3.61 -8.93 20.64
CA MET A 139 2.99 -8.04 19.66
C MET A 139 2.10 -8.81 18.69
N VAL A 140 2.57 -9.96 18.18
CA VAL A 140 1.75 -10.86 17.33
C VAL A 140 0.48 -11.28 18.07
N ARG A 141 0.58 -11.70 19.34
CA ARG A 141 -0.58 -12.08 20.14
C ARG A 141 -1.57 -10.93 20.30
N TYR A 142 -1.08 -9.74 20.63
CA TYR A 142 -1.92 -8.56 20.81
C TYR A 142 -2.64 -8.20 19.51
N VAL A 143 -1.92 -8.11 18.39
CA VAL A 143 -2.49 -7.69 17.11
C VAL A 143 -3.53 -8.68 16.60
N VAL A 144 -3.27 -9.99 16.70
CA VAL A 144 -4.26 -11.02 16.33
C VAL A 144 -5.45 -11.01 17.29
N ALA A 145 -5.23 -10.82 18.59
CA ALA A 145 -6.31 -10.70 19.54
C ALA A 145 -7.20 -9.47 19.25
N ASP A 146 -6.59 -8.30 19.06
CA ASP A 146 -7.27 -7.02 18.84
C ASP A 146 -8.04 -6.99 17.50
N GLY A 147 -7.39 -7.43 16.41
CA GLY A 147 -7.94 -7.33 15.07
C GLY A 147 -8.83 -8.50 14.63
N TRP A 148 -8.64 -9.70 15.21
CA TRP A 148 -9.32 -10.92 14.72
C TRP A 148 -10.19 -11.60 15.77
N ILE A 149 -9.74 -11.72 17.02
CA ILE A 149 -10.50 -12.42 18.08
C ILE A 149 -11.55 -11.49 18.71
N TRP A 150 -11.19 -10.24 19.01
CA TRP A 150 -12.03 -9.22 19.66
C TRP A 150 -12.39 -8.04 18.75
N ALA A 151 -12.51 -8.28 17.45
CA ALA A 151 -12.97 -7.29 16.49
C ALA A 151 -14.36 -6.74 16.85
N VAL A 152 -14.47 -5.41 17.00
CA VAL A 152 -15.68 -4.70 17.46
C VAL A 152 -16.71 -4.53 16.33
N VAL A 153 -17.99 -4.75 16.63
CA VAL A 153 -19.12 -4.28 15.82
C VAL A 153 -19.36 -2.80 16.16
N ALA A 154 -18.84 -1.91 15.33
CA ALA A 154 -18.91 -0.47 15.59
C ALA A 154 -20.25 0.14 15.16
N ASP A 155 -21.08 0.51 16.15
CA ASP A 155 -22.09 1.56 16.04
C ASP A 155 -21.41 2.95 16.06
N LYS A 156 -21.88 3.87 15.20
CA LYS A 156 -21.38 5.26 15.06
C LYS A 156 -22.13 6.18 16.06
N PRO A 157 -21.52 7.30 16.55
CA PRO A 157 -21.56 8.55 15.76
C PRO A 157 -20.30 9.46 15.78
N LEU A 158 -20.24 10.27 14.70
CA LEU A 158 -19.58 11.54 14.33
C LEU A 158 -18.44 12.20 15.16
N GLY A 159 -17.43 12.72 14.42
CA GLY A 159 -16.74 13.98 14.74
C GLY A 159 -15.20 13.97 14.68
N ASP A 160 -14.64 14.68 13.69
CA ASP A 160 -13.35 15.40 13.73
C ASP A 160 -12.01 14.62 13.57
N LEU A 161 -11.48 14.66 12.33
CA LEU A 161 -10.08 14.85 11.91
C LEU A 161 -9.86 14.19 10.54
N GLY A 162 -9.69 15.02 9.50
CA GLY A 162 -9.54 14.65 8.09
C GLY A 162 -8.27 13.85 7.75
N VAL A 163 -8.25 12.60 8.17
CA VAL A 163 -7.55 11.52 7.48
C VAL A 163 -8.60 10.86 6.58
N VAL A 164 -8.35 10.75 5.27
CA VAL A 164 -9.22 9.98 4.37
C VAL A 164 -9.09 8.51 4.74
N GLY A 165 -9.81 8.11 5.79
CA GLY A 165 -10.06 6.75 6.19
C GLY A 165 -11.49 6.40 5.82
N ALA A 166 -11.63 5.59 4.76
CA ALA A 166 -12.72 4.65 4.57
C ALA A 166 -14.14 5.14 4.89
N ASP A 167 -14.72 5.96 4.02
CA ASP A 167 -16.16 5.85 3.75
C ASP A 167 -16.39 4.69 2.77
N ALA A 168 -16.12 3.48 3.25
CA ALA A 168 -16.73 2.28 2.70
C ALA A 168 -18.10 2.13 3.39
N PRO A 169 -19.22 2.05 2.66
CA PRO A 169 -20.49 1.69 3.29
C PRO A 169 -20.32 0.32 3.97
N LYS A 170 -20.53 0.27 5.28
CA LYS A 170 -20.57 -0.98 6.03
C LYS A 170 -21.80 -1.77 5.57
N ARG A 171 -21.60 -2.84 4.81
CA ARG A 171 -22.63 -3.87 4.60
C ARG A 171 -22.14 -5.24 5.04
N HIS A 172 -23.08 -5.97 5.63
CA HIS A 172 -22.93 -7.33 6.09
C HIS A 172 -22.30 -8.20 5.00
N LEU A 173 -21.24 -8.95 5.35
CA LEU A 173 -20.91 -10.21 4.67
C LEU A 173 -22.11 -11.14 4.87
N SER A 174 -23.10 -10.95 4.01
CA SER A 174 -24.27 -11.80 3.93
C SER A 174 -23.77 -13.17 3.50
N ALA A 175 -24.34 -14.18 4.14
CA ALA A 175 -24.06 -15.57 3.85
C ALA A 175 -24.12 -15.83 2.34
N VAL A 176 -23.23 -16.71 1.90
CA VAL A 176 -23.14 -17.29 0.57
C VAL A 176 -24.54 -17.64 0.05
N GLY A 177 -25.00 -16.82 -0.88
CA GLY A 177 -26.12 -17.02 -1.79
C GLY A 177 -25.81 -16.22 -3.06
N PRO A 178 -26.30 -16.62 -4.25
CA PRO A 178 -25.94 -15.96 -5.49
C PRO A 178 -26.64 -14.59 -5.58
N SER A 179 -26.05 -13.54 -4.99
CA SER A 179 -26.38 -12.18 -5.40
C SER A 179 -25.79 -11.97 -6.79
N SER A 180 -26.62 -11.83 -7.81
CA SER A 180 -26.17 -11.65 -9.19
C SER A 180 -25.41 -10.33 -9.40
N ALA A 181 -25.68 -9.30 -8.59
CA ALA A 181 -25.05 -7.99 -8.70
C ALA A 181 -23.68 -7.92 -8.02
N PHE A 182 -22.75 -7.17 -8.61
CA PHE A 182 -21.46 -6.80 -8.02
C PHE A 182 -21.60 -5.49 -7.24
N GLU A 183 -20.79 -5.32 -6.19
CA GLU A 183 -20.86 -4.13 -5.32
C GLU A 183 -20.09 -2.92 -5.90
N PHE A 184 -19.02 -3.18 -6.65
CA PHE A 184 -18.16 -2.16 -7.22
C PHE A 184 -18.05 -2.33 -8.73
N VAL A 185 -18.34 -1.26 -9.46
CA VAL A 185 -18.26 -1.19 -10.93
C VAL A 185 -17.30 -0.05 -11.30
N TYR A 186 -16.41 -0.32 -12.24
CA TYR A 186 -15.40 0.63 -12.73
C TYR A 186 -15.43 0.70 -14.25
N ASP A 187 -15.27 1.91 -14.78
CA ASP A 187 -15.09 2.19 -16.20
C ASP A 187 -13.72 2.89 -16.37
N VAL A 188 -12.72 2.09 -16.72
CA VAL A 188 -11.33 2.55 -16.86
C VAL A 188 -11.20 3.24 -18.20
N ALA A 189 -11.27 4.57 -18.16
CA ALA A 189 -11.12 5.48 -19.29
C ALA A 189 -12.09 5.25 -20.46
N GLY A 190 -13.25 4.62 -20.24
CA GLY A 190 -14.18 4.26 -21.32
C GLY A 190 -13.76 3.03 -22.12
N VAL A 191 -12.65 2.37 -21.77
CA VAL A 191 -12.03 1.30 -22.56
C VAL A 191 -12.26 -0.08 -21.95
N ILE A 192 -12.12 -0.19 -20.63
CA ILE A 192 -12.22 -1.45 -19.88
C ILE A 192 -13.23 -1.32 -18.74
N ARG A 193 -14.18 -2.26 -18.68
CA ARG A 193 -15.15 -2.35 -17.58
C ARG A 193 -14.80 -3.47 -16.62
N LEU A 194 -14.88 -3.17 -15.33
CA LEU A 194 -14.55 -4.12 -14.27
C LEU A 194 -15.66 -4.15 -13.22
N ASP A 195 -16.14 -5.35 -12.94
CA ASP A 195 -17.11 -5.64 -11.89
C ASP A 195 -16.42 -6.41 -10.75
N SER A 196 -16.66 -6.02 -9.49
CA SER A 196 -15.94 -6.58 -8.36
C SER A 196 -16.77 -6.66 -7.08
N ASP A 197 -16.64 -7.77 -6.34
CA ASP A 197 -17.07 -7.89 -4.95
C ASP A 197 -16.14 -7.14 -3.98
N VAL A 198 -14.95 -6.76 -4.45
CA VAL A 198 -13.88 -6.14 -3.64
C VAL A 198 -13.62 -4.73 -4.15
N GLU A 199 -13.63 -3.75 -3.25
CA GLU A 199 -13.21 -2.39 -3.59
C GLU A 199 -11.73 -2.37 -3.99
N LEU A 200 -11.40 -1.70 -5.09
CA LEU A 200 -10.04 -1.51 -5.61
C LEU A 200 -9.69 -0.02 -5.47
N PRO A 201 -9.01 0.39 -4.38
CA PRO A 201 -8.72 1.80 -4.11
C PRO A 201 -7.96 2.50 -5.24
N GLU A 202 -7.10 1.76 -5.95
CA GLU A 202 -6.34 2.25 -7.10
C GLU A 202 -7.20 2.63 -8.30
N LEU A 203 -8.39 2.03 -8.42
CA LEU A 203 -9.36 2.34 -9.48
C LEU A 203 -10.47 3.28 -9.01
N ARG A 204 -10.41 3.82 -7.79
CA ARG A 204 -11.51 4.62 -7.22
C ARG A 204 -11.92 5.80 -8.10
N TYR A 205 -10.97 6.41 -8.81
CA TYR A 205 -11.22 7.49 -9.78
C TYR A 205 -12.14 7.05 -10.94
N PHE A 206 -12.07 5.77 -11.32
CA PHE A 206 -12.83 5.17 -12.42
C PHE A 206 -14.17 4.56 -11.96
N ARG A 207 -14.57 4.75 -10.70
CA ARG A 207 -15.82 4.17 -10.19
C ARG A 207 -17.02 4.79 -10.91
N THR A 208 -17.96 3.96 -11.34
CA THR A 208 -19.19 4.39 -12.02
C THR A 208 -20.40 3.64 -11.48
N GLU A 209 -21.59 4.20 -11.69
CA GLU A 209 -22.87 3.54 -11.43
C GLU A 209 -23.44 2.86 -12.70
N THR A 210 -22.86 3.17 -13.86
CA THR A 210 -23.31 2.65 -15.15
C THR A 210 -22.95 1.18 -15.31
N SER A 211 -23.95 0.30 -15.32
CA SER A 211 -23.77 -1.11 -15.63
C SER A 211 -23.54 -1.34 -17.13
N GLY A 212 -22.78 -2.38 -17.48
CA GLY A 212 -22.75 -2.93 -18.83
C GLY A 212 -21.97 -4.24 -18.87
N LYS A 213 -21.60 -4.70 -20.06
CA LYS A 213 -20.77 -5.90 -20.19
C LYS A 213 -19.39 -5.63 -19.56
N ALA A 214 -19.06 -6.38 -18.51
CA ALA A 214 -17.76 -6.34 -17.89
C ALA A 214 -16.72 -7.07 -18.75
N ASP A 215 -15.47 -6.63 -18.68
CA ASP A 215 -14.30 -7.30 -19.24
C ASP A 215 -13.58 -8.14 -18.17
N ILE A 216 -13.63 -7.69 -16.90
CA ILE A 216 -13.14 -8.42 -15.73
C ILE A 216 -14.25 -8.54 -14.69
N GLN A 217 -14.39 -9.72 -14.09
CA GLN A 217 -15.26 -9.99 -12.95
C GLN A 217 -14.46 -10.54 -11.77
N ILE A 218 -14.52 -9.90 -10.61
CA ILE A 218 -13.79 -10.33 -9.40
C ILE A 218 -14.79 -10.82 -8.35
N ARG A 219 -14.66 -12.07 -7.92
CA ARG A 219 -15.50 -12.69 -6.90
C ARG A 219 -14.70 -13.18 -5.71
N VAL A 220 -15.25 -13.01 -4.51
CA VAL A 220 -14.69 -13.66 -3.31
C VAL A 220 -15.18 -15.10 -3.25
N ALA A 221 -14.26 -16.05 -3.38
CA ALA A 221 -14.58 -17.47 -3.50
C ALA A 221 -13.61 -18.34 -2.71
N ARG A 222 -13.97 -19.61 -2.56
CA ARG A 222 -13.10 -20.64 -1.97
C ARG A 222 -12.14 -21.15 -3.04
N VAL A 223 -10.89 -20.70 -2.97
CA VAL A 223 -9.82 -21.10 -3.90
C VAL A 223 -8.74 -21.89 -3.17
N GLY A 224 -8.54 -23.14 -3.59
CA GLY A 224 -7.65 -24.10 -2.94
C GLY A 224 -8.39 -25.07 -2.03
N ALA A 225 -7.69 -26.11 -1.58
CA ALA A 225 -8.21 -27.11 -0.65
C ALA A 225 -7.30 -27.19 0.58
N PHE A 226 -6.51 -28.25 0.70
CA PHE A 226 -5.62 -28.46 1.84
C PHE A 226 -4.37 -27.56 1.79
N PRO A 227 -3.81 -27.21 2.96
CA PRO A 227 -2.49 -26.62 3.07
C PRO A 227 -1.43 -27.41 2.29
N SER A 228 -0.43 -26.71 1.78
CA SER A 228 0.65 -27.27 0.95
C SER A 228 2.00 -26.89 1.54
N MET A 229 2.99 -27.76 1.36
CA MET A 229 4.39 -27.44 1.71
C MET A 229 5.03 -26.51 0.69
N HIS A 230 4.42 -26.33 -0.49
CA HIS A 230 4.95 -25.50 -1.56
C HIS A 230 3.90 -24.59 -2.21
N THR A 231 4.37 -23.45 -2.70
CA THR A 231 3.63 -22.62 -3.65
C THR A 231 3.44 -23.39 -4.95
N ARG A 232 2.22 -23.38 -5.49
CA ARG A 232 1.86 -24.11 -6.71
C ARG A 232 1.15 -23.19 -7.70
N PHE A 233 1.53 -23.33 -8.96
CA PHE A 233 0.80 -22.78 -10.09
C PHE A 233 0.27 -23.92 -10.94
N GLU A 234 -1.02 -23.88 -11.25
CA GLU A 234 -1.68 -24.87 -12.10
C GLU A 234 -2.38 -24.16 -13.26
N GLN A 235 -2.07 -24.58 -14.49
CA GLN A 235 -2.85 -24.24 -15.66
C GLN A 235 -3.67 -25.46 -16.11
N LYS A 236 -4.99 -25.28 -16.24
CA LYS A 236 -5.91 -26.25 -16.83
C LYS A 236 -6.84 -25.54 -17.79
N ASP A 237 -6.67 -25.79 -19.09
CA ASP A 237 -7.38 -25.10 -20.16
C ASP A 237 -7.23 -23.57 -20.04
N THR A 238 -8.33 -22.85 -19.82
CA THR A 238 -8.38 -21.40 -19.62
C THR A 238 -8.18 -20.97 -18.16
N LYS A 239 -8.07 -21.92 -17.22
CA LYS A 239 -7.94 -21.64 -15.79
C LYS A 239 -6.49 -21.62 -15.35
N LEU A 240 -6.06 -20.49 -14.79
CA LEU A 240 -4.78 -20.28 -14.13
C LEU A 240 -5.02 -20.18 -12.63
N SER A 241 -4.48 -21.10 -11.84
CA SER A 241 -4.66 -21.11 -10.38
C SER A 241 -3.32 -20.97 -9.68
N TYR A 242 -3.25 -20.06 -8.70
CA TYR A 242 -2.09 -19.84 -7.87
C TYR A 242 -2.45 -20.15 -6.41
N PHE A 243 -1.67 -21.04 -5.80
CA PHE A 243 -1.88 -21.52 -4.43
C PHE A 243 -0.62 -21.33 -3.59
N GLU A 244 -0.80 -20.84 -2.37
CA GLU A 244 0.23 -20.79 -1.34
C GLU A 244 -0.02 -21.81 -0.21
N HIS A 245 0.92 -21.83 0.73
CA HIS A 245 1.07 -22.82 1.79
C HIS A 245 -0.17 -23.01 2.68
N LEU A 246 -0.89 -21.92 2.98
CA LEU A 246 -1.98 -21.93 3.96
C LEU A 246 -3.31 -22.49 3.44
N GLY A 247 -3.33 -23.07 2.23
CA GLY A 247 -4.55 -23.60 1.62
C GLY A 247 -5.62 -22.51 1.54
N MET A 248 -6.87 -22.82 1.89
CA MET A 248 -7.98 -21.86 1.85
C MET A 248 -7.83 -20.63 2.76
N ALA A 249 -6.91 -20.66 3.72
CA ALA A 249 -6.61 -19.52 4.59
C ALA A 249 -5.51 -18.60 4.01
N GLY A 250 -4.84 -19.02 2.92
CA GLY A 250 -3.81 -18.26 2.23
C GLY A 250 -4.39 -17.27 1.22
N ALA A 251 -3.51 -16.43 0.67
CA ALA A 251 -3.82 -15.49 -0.39
C ALA A 251 -3.78 -16.19 -1.76
N ASN A 252 -4.72 -17.09 -2.00
CA ASN A 252 -4.83 -17.79 -3.29
C ASN A 252 -5.79 -17.06 -4.23
N PHE A 253 -5.60 -17.29 -5.54
CA PHE A 253 -6.51 -16.81 -6.57
C PHE A 253 -6.58 -17.79 -7.76
N ARG A 254 -7.66 -17.67 -8.53
CA ARG A 254 -7.84 -18.36 -9.81
C ARG A 254 -8.35 -17.37 -10.85
N ILE A 255 -7.68 -17.33 -11.99
CA ILE A 255 -8.10 -16.57 -13.17
C ILE A 255 -8.66 -17.57 -14.19
N THR A 256 -9.88 -17.35 -14.65
CA THR A 256 -10.45 -18.07 -15.80
C THR A 256 -10.46 -17.10 -16.97
N MET A 257 -9.57 -17.34 -17.94
CA MET A 257 -9.52 -16.56 -19.19
C MET A 257 -10.79 -16.77 -20.00
N GLY A 258 -11.26 -15.70 -20.64
CA GLY A 258 -12.51 -15.67 -21.38
C GLY A 258 -13.01 -14.22 -21.52
N ASP A 259 -14.26 -14.09 -21.94
CA ASP A 259 -14.95 -12.81 -22.09
C ASP A 259 -16.29 -12.88 -21.32
N PRO A 260 -16.36 -12.39 -20.06
CA PRO A 260 -15.29 -11.72 -19.29
C PRO A 260 -14.22 -12.65 -18.73
N ILE A 261 -13.07 -12.07 -18.37
CA ILE A 261 -12.06 -12.72 -17.51
C ILE A 261 -12.62 -12.79 -16.08
N LYS A 262 -12.67 -13.99 -15.50
CA LYS A 262 -13.18 -14.20 -14.12
C LYS A 262 -12.03 -14.41 -13.15
N VAL A 263 -12.01 -13.65 -12.07
CA VAL A 263 -10.97 -13.70 -11.03
C VAL A 263 -11.62 -14.08 -9.70
N ASP A 264 -11.40 -15.32 -9.27
CA ASP A 264 -11.82 -15.82 -7.97
C ASP A 264 -10.69 -15.60 -6.96
N VAL A 265 -10.99 -14.96 -5.83
CA VAL A 265 -9.98 -14.66 -4.79
C VAL A 265 -10.41 -15.16 -3.42
N THR A 266 -9.46 -15.66 -2.64
CA THR A 266 -9.69 -16.03 -1.24
C THR A 266 -10.00 -14.82 -0.36
N PRO A 267 -10.71 -15.01 0.77
CA PRO A 267 -11.03 -13.91 1.69
C PRO A 267 -9.81 -13.14 2.21
N LEU A 268 -8.66 -13.79 2.42
CA LEU A 268 -7.44 -13.11 2.87
C LEU A 268 -6.95 -12.12 1.81
N LEU A 269 -6.91 -12.54 0.55
CA LEU A 269 -6.51 -11.66 -0.56
C LEU A 269 -7.55 -10.55 -0.80
N ALA A 270 -8.84 -10.85 -0.68
CA ALA A 270 -9.91 -9.86 -0.78
C ALA A 270 -9.83 -8.77 0.30
N GLN A 271 -9.38 -9.11 1.52
CA GLN A 271 -9.13 -8.14 2.57
C GLN A 271 -7.90 -7.27 2.29
N SER A 272 -6.89 -7.83 1.61
CA SER A 272 -5.69 -7.11 1.19
C SER A 272 -5.84 -6.52 -0.21
N ARG A 273 -6.71 -5.51 -0.31
CA ARG A 273 -7.14 -4.88 -1.58
C ARG A 273 -5.98 -4.40 -2.45
N HIS A 274 -4.96 -3.80 -1.84
CA HIS A 274 -3.77 -3.33 -2.55
C HIS A 274 -2.95 -4.48 -3.13
N VAL A 275 -2.76 -5.56 -2.37
CA VAL A 275 -2.04 -6.75 -2.85
C VAL A 275 -2.82 -7.39 -3.99
N LEU A 276 -4.15 -7.51 -3.88
CA LEU A 276 -5.00 -8.00 -4.96
C LEU A 276 -4.81 -7.17 -6.24
N TYR A 277 -4.93 -5.85 -6.12
CA TYR A 277 -4.84 -4.97 -7.27
C TYR A 277 -3.46 -5.08 -7.97
N THR A 278 -2.37 -4.83 -7.24
CA THR A 278 -1.03 -4.74 -7.85
C THR A 278 -0.52 -6.09 -8.37
N ASN A 279 -0.90 -7.21 -7.74
CA ASN A 279 -0.34 -8.53 -8.10
C ASN A 279 -1.20 -9.31 -9.09
N VAL A 280 -2.46 -8.94 -9.27
CA VAL A 280 -3.40 -9.70 -10.12
C VAL A 280 -4.13 -8.80 -11.10
N ILE A 281 -4.75 -7.72 -10.64
CA ILE A 281 -5.68 -6.95 -11.47
C ILE A 281 -4.95 -6.02 -12.43
N GLU A 282 -3.93 -5.30 -11.95
CA GLU A 282 -3.15 -4.36 -12.75
C GLU A 282 -2.49 -5.04 -13.97
N ALA A 283 -1.99 -6.25 -13.75
CA ALA A 283 -1.46 -7.15 -14.77
C ALA A 283 -2.46 -7.47 -15.89
N LEU A 284 -3.70 -7.83 -15.51
CA LEU A 284 -4.76 -8.11 -16.46
C LEU A 284 -5.19 -6.84 -17.20
N LEU A 285 -5.26 -5.70 -16.50
CA LEU A 285 -5.57 -4.40 -17.11
C LEU A 285 -4.55 -4.00 -18.17
N ARG A 286 -3.26 -4.19 -17.92
CA ARG A 286 -2.19 -3.91 -18.89
C ARG A 286 -2.47 -4.58 -20.24
N PHE A 287 -2.71 -5.88 -20.24
CA PHE A 287 -2.88 -6.62 -21.49
C PHE A 287 -4.28 -6.55 -22.08
N LEU A 288 -5.32 -6.32 -21.26
CA LEU A 288 -6.65 -6.01 -21.78
C LEU A 288 -6.66 -4.67 -22.51
N LEU A 289 -5.98 -3.64 -21.98
CA LEU A 289 -5.82 -2.37 -22.68
C LEU A 289 -5.11 -2.57 -24.02
N VAL A 290 -4.05 -3.39 -24.07
CA VAL A 290 -3.37 -3.71 -25.33
C VAL A 290 -4.28 -4.44 -26.32
N SER A 291 -5.14 -5.34 -25.84
CA SER A 291 -6.15 -5.98 -26.69
C SER A 291 -7.14 -4.96 -27.30
N ARG A 292 -7.32 -3.81 -26.64
CA ARG A 292 -8.16 -2.66 -27.04
C ARG A 292 -7.34 -1.50 -27.64
N ASP A 293 -6.14 -1.77 -28.14
CA ASP A 293 -5.27 -0.79 -28.81
C ASP A 293 -4.76 0.36 -27.93
N HIS A 294 -4.75 0.18 -26.60
CA HIS A 294 -4.19 1.12 -25.62
C HIS A 294 -2.99 0.51 -24.89
N VAL A 295 -2.08 1.35 -24.37
CA VAL A 295 -0.94 0.87 -23.57
C VAL A 295 -1.03 1.42 -22.16
N LEU A 296 -0.84 0.57 -21.14
CA LEU A 296 -0.72 0.99 -19.76
C LEU A 296 0.77 1.16 -19.41
N LEU A 297 1.29 2.37 -19.59
CA LEU A 297 2.71 2.67 -19.46
C LEU A 297 3.08 3.03 -18.02
N HIS A 298 4.15 2.44 -17.46
CA HIS A 298 4.68 2.84 -16.14
C HIS A 298 5.39 4.20 -16.24
N SER A 299 4.61 5.27 -16.11
CA SER A 299 5.09 6.64 -16.22
C SER A 299 4.20 7.57 -15.40
N ALA A 300 4.82 8.56 -14.77
CA ALA A 300 4.10 9.73 -14.30
C ALA A 300 3.77 10.64 -15.49
N SER A 301 2.71 11.42 -15.39
CA SER A 301 2.32 12.33 -16.45
C SER A 301 1.75 13.64 -15.92
N LEU A 302 2.19 14.74 -16.54
CA LEU A 302 1.79 16.11 -16.27
C LEU A 302 1.38 16.79 -17.58
N VAL A 303 0.49 17.77 -17.52
CA VAL A 303 0.20 18.67 -18.64
C VAL A 303 0.97 19.97 -18.46
N VAL A 304 1.83 20.27 -19.43
CA VAL A 304 2.63 21.49 -19.53
C VAL A 304 2.29 22.14 -20.87
N ASP A 305 1.85 23.40 -20.85
CA ASP A 305 1.46 24.16 -22.05
C ASP A 305 0.51 23.41 -22.99
N GLY A 306 -0.47 22.69 -22.41
CA GLY A 306 -1.50 21.95 -23.15
C GLY A 306 -1.04 20.60 -23.73
N LYS A 307 0.20 20.17 -23.49
CA LYS A 307 0.72 18.87 -23.92
C LYS A 307 1.15 18.01 -22.73
N ALA A 308 0.99 16.70 -22.86
CA ALA A 308 1.43 15.75 -21.87
C ALA A 308 2.96 15.56 -21.92
N VAL A 309 3.56 15.59 -20.74
CA VAL A 309 4.94 15.14 -20.48
C VAL A 309 4.85 13.80 -19.77
N LEU A 310 5.46 12.77 -20.34
CA LEU A 310 5.60 11.45 -19.72
C LEU A 310 6.97 11.35 -19.04
N LEU A 311 6.98 11.02 -17.75
CA LEU A 311 8.18 10.80 -16.96
C LEU A 311 8.29 9.31 -16.64
N SER A 312 9.18 8.63 -17.35
CA SER A 312 9.52 7.22 -17.09
C SER A 312 10.86 7.15 -16.38
N ALA A 313 10.97 6.21 -15.46
CA ALA A 313 12.20 5.97 -14.76
C ALA A 313 12.17 4.55 -14.21
N GLN A 314 13.33 4.00 -13.88
CA GLN A 314 13.36 2.82 -13.01
C GLN A 314 12.64 3.15 -11.70
N THR A 315 12.24 2.12 -10.97
CA THR A 315 11.79 2.31 -9.58
C THR A 315 12.84 3.13 -8.83
N ASP A 316 12.45 3.83 -7.76
CA ASP A 316 13.41 4.39 -6.81
C ASP A 316 14.23 5.64 -7.21
N THR A 317 13.95 6.22 -8.37
CA THR A 317 14.56 7.43 -8.94
C THR A 317 13.92 8.74 -8.47
N GLY A 318 12.85 8.70 -7.66
CA GLY A 318 12.22 9.94 -7.14
C GLY A 318 11.18 10.58 -8.06
N LYS A 319 10.56 9.80 -8.97
CA LYS A 319 9.44 10.24 -9.83
C LYS A 319 8.36 10.97 -9.04
N THR A 320 7.78 10.33 -8.03
CA THR A 320 6.70 10.92 -7.21
C THR A 320 7.09 12.22 -6.52
N SER A 321 8.30 12.33 -5.95
CA SER A 321 8.76 13.61 -5.39
C SER A 321 8.93 14.69 -6.44
N THR A 322 9.37 14.33 -7.64
CA THR A 322 9.56 15.26 -8.76
C THR A 322 8.22 15.79 -9.25
N VAL A 323 7.25 14.91 -9.47
CA VAL A 323 5.87 15.24 -9.87
C VAL A 323 5.24 16.23 -8.89
N ILE A 324 5.33 15.94 -7.59
CA ILE A 324 4.75 16.80 -6.54
C ILE A 324 5.41 18.18 -6.53
N LYS A 325 6.73 18.27 -6.64
CA LYS A 325 7.44 19.56 -6.73
C LYS A 325 6.99 20.33 -7.97
N LEU A 326 6.94 19.69 -9.14
CA LEU A 326 6.55 20.33 -10.39
C LEU A 326 5.11 20.87 -10.36
N VAL A 327 4.16 20.09 -9.83
CA VAL A 327 2.77 20.54 -9.66
C VAL A 327 2.68 21.72 -8.69
N ARG A 328 3.40 21.65 -7.56
CA ARG A 328 3.37 22.69 -6.53
C ARG A 328 4.03 23.99 -7.00
N ASP A 329 5.19 23.89 -7.63
CA ASP A 329 6.07 25.04 -7.89
C ASP A 329 5.73 25.71 -9.24
N HIS A 330 5.11 24.98 -10.19
CA HIS A 330 4.76 25.49 -11.52
C HIS A 330 3.27 25.40 -11.88
N ALA A 331 2.41 24.91 -10.97
CA ALA A 331 0.97 24.75 -11.19
C ALA A 331 0.60 23.91 -12.42
N TYR A 332 1.46 22.99 -12.85
CA TYR A 332 1.15 22.05 -13.93
C TYR A 332 -0.01 21.12 -13.57
N HIS A 333 -0.81 20.73 -14.55
CA HIS A 333 -1.95 19.83 -14.30
C HIS A 333 -1.46 18.40 -14.16
N PHE A 334 -1.96 17.70 -13.15
CA PHE A 334 -1.62 16.31 -12.89
C PHE A 334 -2.45 15.37 -13.76
N LEU A 335 -1.84 14.37 -14.39
CA LEU A 335 -2.56 13.25 -15.02
C LEU A 335 -2.36 11.96 -14.20
N SER A 336 -1.11 11.64 -13.89
CA SER A 336 -0.74 10.37 -13.25
C SER A 336 0.61 10.44 -12.53
N ASP A 337 0.85 9.52 -11.60
CA ASP A 337 2.16 9.35 -10.93
C ASP A 337 2.87 8.03 -11.25
N ASP A 338 2.11 6.98 -11.52
CA ASP A 338 2.60 5.60 -11.54
C ASP A 338 2.35 4.94 -12.90
N MET A 339 1.11 4.97 -13.36
CA MET A 339 0.71 4.45 -14.66
C MET A 339 0.04 5.54 -15.47
N THR A 340 0.18 5.53 -16.78
CA THR A 340 -0.53 6.43 -17.69
C THR A 340 -1.10 5.60 -18.84
N ILE A 341 -2.35 5.84 -19.22
CA ILE A 341 -2.94 5.17 -20.39
C ILE A 341 -2.51 5.94 -21.63
N ILE A 342 -1.94 5.23 -22.60
CA ILE A 342 -1.51 5.78 -23.87
C ILE A 342 -2.46 5.29 -24.95
N THR A 343 -3.03 6.24 -25.68
CA THR A 343 -3.94 5.98 -26.80
C THR A 343 -3.14 5.81 -28.10
N PRO A 344 -3.68 5.10 -29.11
CA PRO A 344 -2.96 4.85 -30.35
C PRO A 344 -2.77 6.11 -31.22
N ASP A 345 -3.53 7.18 -30.96
CA ASP A 345 -3.40 8.50 -31.58
C ASP A 345 -2.40 9.43 -30.86
N GLY A 346 -1.67 8.91 -29.86
CA GLY A 346 -0.58 9.65 -29.22
C GLY A 346 -1.03 10.62 -28.13
N ARG A 347 -2.06 10.24 -27.36
CA ARG A 347 -2.52 11.00 -26.19
C ARG A 347 -2.26 10.24 -24.91
N ALA A 348 -1.99 10.98 -23.84
CA ALA A 348 -1.88 10.47 -22.49
C ALA A 348 -3.21 10.71 -21.77
N VAL A 349 -3.83 9.65 -21.28
CA VAL A 349 -5.06 9.67 -20.48
C VAL A 349 -4.70 9.43 -19.02
N CYS A 350 -5.33 10.20 -18.14
CA CYS A 350 -5.08 10.15 -16.70
C CYS A 350 -5.31 8.77 -16.09
N TYR A 351 -4.51 8.44 -15.08
CA TYR A 351 -4.67 7.28 -14.22
C TYR A 351 -4.23 7.66 -12.79
N PRO A 352 -5.03 8.47 -12.08
CA PRO A 352 -4.62 9.09 -10.82
C PRO A 352 -4.75 8.12 -9.63
N LYS A 353 -3.83 7.15 -9.53
CA LYS A 353 -3.77 6.22 -8.39
C LYS A 353 -3.40 6.96 -7.08
N PRO A 354 -3.82 6.44 -5.92
CA PRO A 354 -3.26 6.83 -4.64
C PRO A 354 -1.75 6.54 -4.60
N MET A 355 -0.95 7.58 -4.33
CA MET A 355 0.52 7.51 -4.30
C MET A 355 1.02 7.12 -2.91
N THR A 356 2.03 6.26 -2.84
CA THR A 356 2.69 5.94 -1.56
C THR A 356 3.78 6.96 -1.29
N LEU A 357 3.58 7.83 -0.30
CA LEU A 357 4.57 8.86 0.02
C LEU A 357 5.61 8.35 1.01
N SER A 358 6.88 8.55 0.66
CA SER A 358 7.99 8.34 1.58
C SER A 358 8.04 9.46 2.63
N TYR A 359 8.72 9.21 3.76
CA TYR A 359 8.95 10.23 4.79
C TYR A 359 9.57 11.52 4.21
N HIS A 360 10.58 11.38 3.34
CA HIS A 360 11.28 12.52 2.74
C HIS A 360 10.36 13.35 1.85
N THR A 361 9.49 12.68 1.08
CA THR A 361 8.48 13.36 0.23
C THR A 361 7.42 14.05 1.07
N MET A 362 7.04 13.47 2.21
CA MET A 362 6.04 14.09 3.09
C MET A 362 6.60 15.37 3.75
N ALA A 363 7.85 15.29 4.24
CA ALA A 363 8.53 16.43 4.83
C ALA A 363 8.64 17.62 3.86
N SER A 364 8.85 17.36 2.56
CA SER A 364 8.88 18.42 1.54
C SER A 364 7.53 19.06 1.24
N ILE A 365 6.41 18.38 1.51
CA ILE A 365 5.05 18.88 1.24
C ILE A 365 4.51 19.69 2.43
N LYS A 366 4.77 19.26 3.67
CA LYS A 366 4.23 19.91 4.90
C LYS A 366 5.15 20.95 5.55
N GLY A 367 6.23 21.38 4.89
CA GLY A 367 7.10 22.44 5.42
C GLY A 367 7.72 22.14 6.81
N GLY A 368 7.89 20.86 7.17
CA GLY A 368 8.57 20.48 8.42
C GLY A 368 7.71 20.23 9.67
N GLU A 369 6.39 20.42 9.65
CA GLU A 369 5.55 20.21 10.85
C GLU A 369 4.72 18.92 10.81
N LEU A 370 5.38 17.76 10.90
CA LEU A 370 4.73 16.52 11.29
C LEU A 370 4.86 16.30 12.81
N PRO A 371 3.78 16.07 13.56
CA PRO A 371 3.84 15.71 14.98
C PRO A 371 4.78 14.51 15.20
N ARG A 372 5.60 14.52 16.26
CA ARG A 372 6.65 13.48 16.52
C ARG A 372 6.12 12.04 16.46
N ARG A 373 4.87 11.81 16.87
CA ARG A 373 4.20 10.49 16.81
C ARG A 373 3.83 10.08 15.39
N GLN A 374 3.36 11.02 14.57
CA GLN A 374 3.06 10.78 13.16
C GLN A 374 4.35 10.56 12.37
N ARG A 375 5.45 11.26 12.74
CA ARG A 375 6.80 10.98 12.21
C ARG A 375 7.28 9.57 12.52
N ALA A 376 7.16 9.12 13.76
CA ALA A 376 7.56 7.77 14.15
C ALA A 376 6.72 6.69 13.45
N ALA A 377 5.39 6.87 13.38
CA ALA A 377 4.49 5.97 12.68
C ALA A 377 4.79 5.92 11.17
N LEU A 378 4.99 7.07 10.52
CA LEU A 378 5.37 7.15 9.11
C LEU A 378 6.75 6.55 8.86
N ALA A 379 7.73 6.71 9.75
CA ALA A 379 9.04 6.11 9.60
C ALA A 379 9.00 4.58 9.71
N ILE A 380 8.15 4.03 10.60
CA ILE A 380 7.93 2.59 10.75
C ILE A 380 7.16 2.05 9.53
N GLN A 381 6.07 2.70 9.13
CA GLN A 381 5.27 2.36 7.95
C GLN A 381 6.13 2.43 6.69
N SER A 382 6.89 3.52 6.49
CA SER A 382 7.75 3.68 5.33
C SER A 382 8.87 2.66 5.33
N ARG A 383 9.45 2.28 6.47
CA ARG A 383 10.50 1.25 6.53
C ARG A 383 9.97 -0.14 6.24
N LEU A 384 8.82 -0.51 6.81
CA LEU A 384 8.14 -1.79 6.53
C LEU A 384 7.74 -1.92 5.06
N HIS A 385 7.32 -0.81 4.44
CA HIS A 385 6.97 -0.72 3.02
C HIS A 385 8.11 -0.22 2.12
N SER A 386 9.33 -0.07 2.66
CA SER A 386 10.50 0.37 1.87
C SER A 386 11.24 -0.80 1.25
N LYS A 387 12.05 -0.45 0.26
CA LYS A 387 12.85 -1.26 -0.66
C LYS A 387 13.59 -2.46 -0.08
N SER A 388 13.89 -2.50 1.22
CA SER A 388 14.40 -3.74 1.84
C SER A 388 13.47 -4.92 1.61
N GLY A 389 12.15 -4.71 1.42
CA GLY A 389 11.20 -5.76 1.08
C GLY A 389 11.26 -6.29 -0.35
N ARG A 390 11.71 -5.51 -1.35
CA ARG A 390 11.77 -5.94 -2.77
C ARG A 390 13.10 -6.61 -3.14
N SER A 391 14.23 -6.15 -2.59
CA SER A 391 15.50 -6.88 -2.74
C SER A 391 15.49 -8.20 -1.94
N VAL A 392 14.95 -8.17 -0.71
CA VAL A 392 14.64 -9.38 0.05
C VAL A 392 13.56 -10.19 -0.66
N GLY A 393 12.58 -9.56 -1.32
CA GLY A 393 11.56 -10.21 -2.14
C GLY A 393 12.10 -10.91 -3.39
N ARG A 394 13.13 -10.36 -4.09
CA ARG A 394 13.82 -11.04 -5.22
C ARG A 394 14.56 -12.28 -4.71
N PHE A 395 15.26 -12.14 -3.60
CA PHE A 395 15.96 -13.25 -2.95
C PHE A 395 14.99 -14.31 -2.38
N MET A 396 13.88 -13.87 -1.77
CA MET A 396 12.82 -14.73 -1.21
C MET A 396 11.91 -15.33 -2.27
N GLY A 397 11.76 -14.73 -3.45
CA GLY A 397 10.96 -15.27 -4.56
C GLY A 397 11.53 -16.56 -5.14
N ASN A 398 12.83 -16.79 -4.95
CA ASN A 398 13.51 -18.06 -5.24
C ASN A 398 13.38 -19.06 -4.08
N LEU A 399 12.90 -18.62 -2.91
CA LEU A 399 12.60 -19.47 -1.77
C LEU A 399 11.11 -19.82 -1.79
N ASN A 400 10.79 -21.05 -1.40
CA ASN A 400 9.42 -21.51 -1.33
C ASN A 400 8.71 -20.93 -0.07
N LEU A 401 8.35 -19.65 -0.13
CA LEU A 401 7.72 -18.89 0.94
C LEU A 401 6.32 -18.39 0.52
N PRO A 402 5.35 -18.29 1.45
CA PRO A 402 4.03 -17.73 1.17
C PRO A 402 4.06 -16.19 1.13
N ILE A 403 4.78 -15.63 0.15
CA ILE A 403 5.05 -14.19 0.06
C ILE A 403 3.76 -13.38 -0.07
N MET A 404 2.78 -13.84 -0.85
CA MET A 404 1.53 -13.12 -1.03
C MET A 404 0.70 -13.12 0.25
N SER A 405 0.63 -14.24 0.97
CA SER A 405 -0.09 -14.34 2.25
C SER A 405 0.58 -13.48 3.32
N VAL A 406 1.90 -13.52 3.42
CA VAL A 406 2.67 -12.69 4.35
C VAL A 406 2.47 -11.21 4.04
N ASN A 407 2.64 -10.81 2.78
CA ASN A 407 2.43 -9.42 2.36
C ASN A 407 0.99 -8.96 2.59
N SER A 408 0.01 -9.84 2.35
CA SER A 408 -1.40 -9.57 2.63
C SER A 408 -1.66 -9.29 4.10
N VAL A 409 -1.15 -10.15 4.99
CA VAL A 409 -1.27 -9.95 6.45
C VAL A 409 -0.57 -8.66 6.87
N VAL A 410 0.66 -8.42 6.42
CA VAL A 410 1.41 -7.21 6.76
C VAL A 410 0.66 -5.95 6.33
N GLN A 411 0.10 -5.92 5.12
CA GLN A 411 -0.65 -4.75 4.62
C GLN A 411 -2.03 -4.58 5.27
N ILE A 412 -2.66 -5.65 5.75
CA ILE A 412 -3.88 -5.54 6.58
C ILE A 412 -3.55 -4.92 7.93
N LEU A 413 -2.44 -5.34 8.55
CA LEU A 413 -2.04 -4.89 9.89
C LEU A 413 -1.44 -3.48 9.87
N VAL A 414 -0.66 -3.18 8.84
CA VAL A 414 0.02 -1.91 8.63
C VAL A 414 -0.25 -1.48 7.18
N PRO A 415 -1.38 -0.83 6.90
CA PRO A 415 -1.68 -0.35 5.55
C PRO A 415 -0.61 0.62 5.04
N PRO A 416 -0.28 0.58 3.75
CA PRO A 416 0.65 1.54 3.17
C PRO A 416 0.07 2.96 3.23
N PRO A 417 0.90 3.99 3.48
CA PRO A 417 0.45 5.38 3.56
C PRO A 417 0.19 5.94 2.15
N LYS A 418 -0.94 5.57 1.56
CA LYS A 418 -1.37 6.02 0.24
C LYS A 418 -2.22 7.27 0.33
N TYR A 419 -1.90 8.29 -0.48
CA TYR A 419 -2.61 9.56 -0.54
C TYR A 419 -2.93 9.93 -1.98
N HIS A 420 -4.10 10.52 -2.21
CA HIS A 420 -4.41 11.14 -3.50
C HIS A 420 -3.73 12.50 -3.59
N ILE A 421 -3.37 12.91 -4.82
CA ILE A 421 -2.71 14.19 -5.06
C ILE A 421 -3.52 15.38 -4.52
N ASN A 422 -4.86 15.38 -4.71
CA ASN A 422 -5.75 16.44 -4.21
C ASN A 422 -5.86 16.51 -2.68
N THR A 423 -5.43 15.46 -1.97
CA THR A 423 -5.32 15.49 -0.50
C THR A 423 -4.00 16.11 -0.05
N LEU A 424 -3.03 16.24 -0.95
CA LEU A 424 -1.67 16.70 -0.69
C LEU A 424 -1.44 18.13 -1.17
N LEU A 425 -1.99 18.45 -2.35
CA LEU A 425 -1.84 19.72 -3.04
C LEU A 425 -3.21 20.15 -3.57
N ASP A 426 -3.44 21.46 -3.62
CA ASP A 426 -4.55 22.02 -4.39
C ASP A 426 -4.12 22.08 -5.86
N CYS A 427 -4.47 21.05 -6.64
CA CYS A 427 -4.05 20.92 -8.02
C CYS A 427 -5.18 20.40 -8.93
N GLN A 428 -5.13 20.79 -10.20
CA GLN A 428 -6.07 20.27 -11.20
C GLN A 428 -5.62 18.91 -11.71
N ILE A 429 -6.53 17.94 -11.71
CA ILE A 429 -6.36 16.66 -12.39
C ILE A 429 -6.91 16.81 -13.80
N GLY A 430 -6.04 16.74 -14.81
CA GLY A 430 -6.46 16.71 -16.21
C GLY A 430 -7.07 15.36 -16.58
N THR A 431 -7.84 15.32 -17.66
CA THR A 431 -8.41 14.07 -18.19
C THR A 431 -7.46 13.41 -19.18
N GLU A 432 -6.95 14.18 -20.13
CA GLU A 432 -6.08 13.72 -21.21
C GLU A 432 -5.38 14.89 -21.93
N ALA A 433 -4.24 14.64 -22.55
CA ALA A 433 -3.54 15.62 -23.41
C ALA A 433 -2.68 14.91 -24.48
N PRO A 434 -2.45 15.53 -25.66
CA PRO A 434 -1.53 15.00 -26.66
C PRO A 434 -0.10 14.95 -26.12
N ILE A 435 0.63 13.88 -26.42
CA ILE A 435 1.99 13.64 -25.90
C ILE A 435 2.96 14.58 -26.62
N GLY A 436 3.60 15.47 -25.85
CA GLY A 436 4.62 16.39 -26.34
C GLY A 436 6.04 15.93 -26.02
N HIS A 437 6.25 15.40 -24.81
CA HIS A 437 7.56 14.96 -24.35
C HIS A 437 7.51 13.60 -23.66
N VAL A 438 8.57 12.83 -23.86
CA VAL A 438 8.91 11.64 -23.06
C VAL A 438 10.27 11.88 -22.44
N VAL A 439 10.35 11.75 -21.12
CA VAL A 439 11.59 11.89 -20.39
C VAL A 439 11.90 10.60 -19.64
N ILE A 440 13.06 10.03 -19.95
CA ILE A 440 13.66 8.91 -19.24
C ILE A 440 14.60 9.47 -18.17
N MET A 441 14.27 9.22 -16.91
CA MET A 441 15.01 9.71 -15.76
C MET A 441 15.97 8.63 -15.24
N GLU A 442 17.24 9.00 -15.09
CA GLU A 442 18.31 8.13 -14.60
C GLU A 442 19.10 8.79 -13.46
N ARG A 443 19.72 7.97 -12.61
CA ARG A 443 20.72 8.44 -11.64
C ARG A 443 22.12 8.25 -12.16
N GLY A 444 23.00 9.21 -11.90
CA GLY A 444 24.42 9.13 -12.20
C GLY A 444 24.99 10.48 -12.60
N GLU A 445 26.09 10.48 -13.34
CA GLU A 445 26.69 11.72 -13.82
C GLU A 445 25.70 12.53 -14.67
N SER A 446 25.64 13.84 -14.44
CA SER A 446 24.65 14.68 -15.08
C SER A 446 24.70 14.52 -16.60
N LEU A 447 23.58 14.14 -17.22
CA LEU A 447 23.43 13.99 -18.67
C LEU A 447 22.11 14.59 -19.12
N ARG A 448 22.14 15.36 -20.22
CA ARG A 448 20.95 15.73 -20.99
C ARG A 448 21.18 15.30 -22.43
N GLU A 449 20.34 14.41 -22.91
CA GLU A 449 20.50 13.81 -24.23
C GLU A 449 19.13 13.72 -24.91
N ARG A 450 19.01 14.18 -26.17
CA ARG A 450 17.88 13.81 -27.01
C ARG A 450 18.13 12.41 -27.53
N ILE A 451 17.15 11.53 -27.36
CA ILE A 451 17.26 10.13 -27.77
C ILE A 451 16.26 9.83 -28.89
N THR A 452 16.53 8.78 -29.66
CA THR A 452 15.61 8.36 -30.71
C THR A 452 14.47 7.53 -30.12
N ARG A 453 13.39 7.37 -30.89
CA ARG A 453 12.30 6.45 -30.53
C ARG A 453 12.77 5.00 -30.39
N ASP A 454 13.74 4.59 -31.20
CA ASP A 454 14.26 3.23 -31.19
C ASP A 454 15.07 2.94 -29.92
N ASP A 455 15.68 3.97 -29.31
CA ASP A 455 16.34 3.86 -28.01
C ASP A 455 15.35 4.01 -26.84
N ALA A 456 14.35 4.88 -26.97
CA ALA A 456 13.43 5.19 -25.88
C ALA A 456 12.42 4.07 -25.60
N VAL A 457 11.82 3.49 -26.65
CA VAL A 457 10.72 2.52 -26.49
C VAL A 457 11.15 1.24 -25.75
N PRO A 458 12.28 0.59 -26.08
CA PRO A 458 12.75 -0.57 -25.31
C PRO A 458 12.91 -0.23 -23.83
N GLN A 459 13.50 0.92 -23.51
CA GLN A 459 13.71 1.36 -22.14
C GLN A 459 12.39 1.67 -21.41
N LEU A 460 11.37 2.20 -22.09
CA LEU A 460 10.02 2.39 -21.53
C LEU A 460 9.35 1.04 -21.20
N ILE A 461 9.49 0.05 -22.07
CA ILE A 461 8.95 -1.31 -21.86
C ILE A 461 9.68 -1.97 -20.69
N ASP A 462 11.01 -1.89 -20.65
CA ASP A 462 11.82 -2.45 -19.57
C ASP A 462 11.47 -1.82 -18.21
N ASN A 463 11.31 -0.50 -18.15
CA ASN A 463 10.87 0.20 -16.94
C ASN A 463 9.44 -0.21 -16.53
N THR A 464 8.58 -0.49 -17.50
CA THR A 464 7.23 -1.00 -17.24
C THR A 464 7.29 -2.42 -16.70
N ASP A 465 8.16 -3.28 -17.25
CA ASP A 465 8.35 -4.66 -16.83
C ASP A 465 9.01 -4.81 -15.45
N ASP A 466 9.92 -3.91 -15.06
CA ASP A 466 10.52 -3.90 -13.71
C ASP A 466 9.46 -3.85 -12.61
N ALA A 467 8.31 -3.20 -12.88
CA ALA A 467 7.17 -3.15 -11.96
C ALA A 467 6.49 -4.52 -11.76
N TYR A 468 6.66 -5.47 -12.69
CA TYR A 468 5.95 -6.75 -12.70
C TYR A 468 6.84 -8.00 -12.55
N GLY A 469 8.16 -7.88 -12.43
CA GLY A 469 9.11 -9.01 -12.46
C GLY A 469 9.05 -10.06 -11.33
N PHE A 470 8.02 -10.08 -10.49
CA PHE A 470 7.93 -10.89 -9.27
C PHE A 470 6.74 -11.86 -9.28
N PRO A 471 6.84 -13.03 -8.62
CA PRO A 471 5.67 -13.87 -8.36
C PRO A 471 4.61 -13.10 -7.54
N PRO A 472 3.31 -13.29 -7.82
CA PRO A 472 2.76 -14.30 -8.74
C PRO A 472 2.77 -13.89 -10.22
N PHE A 473 3.00 -12.62 -10.55
CA PHE A 473 2.84 -12.11 -11.92
C PHE A 473 3.72 -12.86 -12.90
N SER A 474 5.03 -12.92 -12.62
CA SER A 474 5.99 -13.60 -13.50
C SER A 474 5.64 -15.08 -13.72
N THR A 475 4.84 -15.67 -12.84
CA THR A 475 4.35 -17.04 -12.94
C THR A 475 3.14 -17.18 -13.86
N PHE A 476 2.13 -16.31 -13.76
CA PHE A 476 0.90 -16.45 -14.55
C PHE A 476 0.90 -15.64 -15.85
N ALA A 477 1.70 -14.56 -15.95
CA ALA A 477 1.73 -13.67 -17.11
C ALA A 477 2.02 -14.39 -18.44
N PRO A 478 3.02 -15.30 -18.54
CA PRO A 478 3.28 -16.05 -19.78
C PRO A 478 2.10 -16.90 -20.27
N HIS A 479 1.12 -17.16 -19.39
CA HIS A 479 -0.06 -17.98 -19.66
C HIS A 479 -1.31 -17.15 -19.97
N ILE A 480 -1.18 -15.81 -20.02
CA ILE A 480 -2.27 -14.90 -20.40
C ILE A 480 -2.62 -15.12 -21.88
N ARG A 481 -3.93 -15.25 -22.14
CA ARG A 481 -4.51 -15.29 -23.48
C ARG A 481 -5.78 -14.44 -23.48
N ILE A 482 -5.88 -13.51 -24.42
CA ILE A 482 -7.00 -12.58 -24.55
C ILE A 482 -7.46 -12.60 -26.00
N GLY A 483 -8.69 -13.08 -26.24
CA GLY A 483 -9.16 -13.41 -27.59
C GLY A 483 -8.23 -14.43 -28.24
N GLU A 484 -7.79 -14.14 -29.46
CA GLU A 484 -6.85 -14.98 -30.23
C GLU A 484 -5.37 -14.68 -29.91
N SER A 485 -5.07 -13.67 -29.09
CA SER A 485 -3.70 -13.27 -28.80
C SER A 485 -3.18 -13.92 -27.53
N ASP A 486 -2.03 -14.58 -27.64
CA ASP A 486 -1.26 -15.06 -26.50
C ASP A 486 -0.31 -13.98 -25.96
N TYR A 487 0.37 -14.29 -24.86
CA TYR A 487 1.23 -13.33 -24.18
C TYR A 487 2.34 -12.75 -25.08
N PRO A 488 3.12 -13.53 -25.86
CA PRO A 488 4.08 -12.96 -26.82
C PRO A 488 3.44 -12.02 -27.86
N ALA A 489 2.31 -12.39 -28.45
CA ALA A 489 1.63 -11.54 -29.42
C ALA A 489 1.11 -10.23 -28.80
N LEU A 490 0.61 -10.29 -27.56
CA LEU A 490 0.21 -9.10 -26.80
C LEU A 490 1.41 -8.19 -26.51
N ARG A 491 2.58 -8.75 -26.21
CA ARG A 491 3.82 -7.99 -25.98
C ARG A 491 4.32 -7.29 -27.25
N GLU A 492 4.30 -7.99 -28.38
CA GLU A 492 4.64 -7.38 -29.68
C GLU A 492 3.66 -6.26 -30.05
N LYS A 493 2.37 -6.47 -29.79
CA LYS A 493 1.32 -5.46 -30.00
C LYS A 493 1.54 -4.24 -29.11
N GLU A 494 1.87 -4.42 -27.83
CA GLU A 494 2.18 -3.35 -26.88
C GLU A 494 3.32 -2.45 -27.39
N GLU A 495 4.42 -3.06 -27.84
CA GLU A 495 5.55 -2.32 -28.39
C GLU A 495 5.16 -1.53 -29.65
N LYS A 496 4.44 -2.17 -30.58
CA LYS A 496 3.98 -1.53 -31.82
C LYS A 496 3.09 -0.31 -31.54
N LEU A 497 2.12 -0.45 -30.64
CA LEU A 497 1.23 0.64 -30.23
C LEU A 497 2.01 1.80 -29.61
N LEU A 498 2.98 1.50 -28.75
CA LEU A 498 3.80 2.53 -28.11
C LEU A 498 4.67 3.27 -29.15
N ARG A 499 5.28 2.55 -30.10
CA ARG A 499 6.05 3.18 -31.21
C ARG A 499 5.19 4.09 -32.08
N GLN A 500 3.94 3.69 -32.33
CA GLN A 500 2.98 4.51 -33.07
C GLN A 500 2.61 5.76 -32.29
N ALA A 501 2.17 5.61 -31.04
CA ALA A 501 1.68 6.71 -30.20
C ALA A 501 2.76 7.77 -29.94
N LEU A 502 4.03 7.37 -29.85
CA LEU A 502 5.13 8.28 -29.56
C LEU A 502 5.80 8.87 -30.80
N GLY A 503 5.24 8.68 -32.00
CA GLY A 503 5.87 9.10 -33.26
C GLY A 503 6.18 10.60 -33.37
N ASN A 504 5.42 11.46 -32.67
CA ASN A 504 5.57 12.92 -32.70
C ASN A 504 6.10 13.50 -31.38
N ALA A 505 6.50 12.65 -30.43
CA ALA A 505 6.95 13.09 -29.11
C ALA A 505 8.45 13.40 -29.12
N SER A 506 8.85 14.46 -28.44
CA SER A 506 10.26 14.74 -28.16
C SER A 506 10.77 13.83 -27.05
N MET A 507 11.89 13.14 -27.25
CA MET A 507 12.38 12.14 -26.31
C MET A 507 13.72 12.53 -25.71
N TRP A 508 13.79 12.45 -24.39
CA TRP A 508 14.93 12.91 -23.62
C TRP A 508 15.39 11.84 -22.63
N ARG A 509 16.70 11.70 -22.49
CA ARG A 509 17.33 11.04 -21.35
C ARG A 509 17.93 12.12 -20.46
N ILE A 510 17.49 12.13 -19.20
CA ILE A 510 17.95 13.07 -18.17
C ILE A 510 18.55 12.27 -17.02
N ARG A 511 19.85 12.40 -16.84
CA ARG A 511 20.59 11.84 -15.71
C ARG A 511 21.00 12.96 -14.76
N VAL A 512 20.81 12.75 -13.46
CA VAL A 512 21.29 13.67 -12.42
C VAL A 512 21.87 12.86 -11.25
N PRO A 513 22.82 13.44 -10.48
CA PRO A 513 23.46 12.73 -9.37
C PRO A 513 22.55 12.61 -8.13
N GLY A 514 21.68 13.60 -7.89
CA GLY A 514 20.88 13.72 -6.67
C GLY A 514 19.37 13.62 -6.92
N HIS A 515 18.64 14.69 -6.59
CA HIS A 515 17.17 14.80 -6.72
C HIS A 515 16.72 16.07 -7.46
N GLU A 516 17.56 16.56 -8.37
CA GLU A 516 17.46 17.85 -9.05
C GLU A 516 16.50 17.84 -10.25
N TRP A 517 15.84 16.71 -10.55
CA TRP A 517 14.96 16.59 -11.72
C TRP A 517 13.87 17.68 -11.79
N ALA A 518 13.34 18.12 -10.65
CA ALA A 518 12.32 19.18 -10.63
C ALA A 518 12.87 20.54 -11.06
N GLU A 519 14.18 20.80 -10.87
CA GLU A 519 14.85 22.01 -11.34
C GLU A 519 15.23 21.91 -12.82
N VAL A 520 15.60 20.71 -13.29
CA VAL A 520 16.07 20.48 -14.68
C VAL A 520 14.92 20.34 -15.68
N LEU A 521 13.84 19.65 -15.32
CA LEU A 521 12.75 19.31 -16.24
C LEU A 521 12.06 20.54 -16.88
N PRO A 522 11.80 21.66 -16.16
CA PRO A 522 11.25 22.86 -16.78
C PRO A 522 12.11 23.41 -17.94
N LEU A 523 13.44 23.27 -17.87
CA LEU A 523 14.35 23.66 -18.95
C LEU A 523 14.19 22.76 -20.18
N VAL A 524 13.86 21.48 -19.97
CA VAL A 524 13.58 20.52 -21.05
C VAL A 524 12.26 20.86 -21.75
N PHE A 525 11.27 21.35 -21.01
CA PHE A 525 9.98 21.74 -21.57
C PHE A 525 10.08 23.04 -22.39
N ALA A 526 10.97 23.95 -21.98
CA ALA A 526 11.23 25.21 -22.67
C ALA A 526 11.95 25.06 -24.03
N ASP A 527 12.65 23.95 -24.25
CA ASP A 527 13.36 23.63 -25.51
C ASP A 527 12.43 23.36 -26.71
N GLY A 528 11.12 23.49 -26.52
CA GLY A 528 10.10 23.37 -27.55
C GLY A 528 9.76 21.93 -27.94
N TYR A 529 8.68 21.78 -28.70
CA TYR A 529 8.19 20.49 -29.16
C TYR A 529 8.82 20.09 -30.49
N VAL A 530 8.98 18.78 -30.68
CA VAL A 530 9.49 18.22 -31.94
C VAL A 530 8.38 18.27 -33.00
N THR A 531 8.75 18.70 -34.21
CA THR A 531 8.01 18.54 -35.47
C THR A 531 8.67 17.41 -36.27
N PRO A 532 7.97 16.78 -37.23
CA PRO A 532 8.57 15.76 -38.09
C PRO A 532 9.86 16.23 -38.81
N GLU A 533 10.01 17.54 -39.02
CA GLU A 533 11.15 18.18 -39.69
C GLU A 533 12.37 18.38 -38.77
N ASN A 534 12.20 18.38 -37.44
CA ASN A 534 13.28 18.60 -36.47
C ASN A 534 13.53 17.39 -35.55
N ALA A 535 12.96 16.23 -35.89
CA ALA A 535 13.16 15.00 -35.15
C ALA A 535 14.62 14.51 -35.27
N PRO A 536 15.32 14.22 -34.16
CA PRO A 536 16.71 13.80 -34.21
C PRO A 536 16.84 12.44 -34.91
N HIS A 537 17.73 12.35 -35.90
CA HIS A 537 18.05 11.09 -36.58
C HIS A 537 19.07 10.23 -35.81
N LEU A 538 19.81 10.83 -34.87
CA LEU A 538 20.78 10.20 -33.98
C LEU A 538 20.67 10.85 -32.59
N ALA A 539 21.07 10.15 -31.54
CA ALA A 539 21.11 10.71 -30.20
C ALA A 539 22.08 11.90 -30.14
N GLU A 540 21.65 12.99 -29.49
CA GLU A 540 22.42 14.23 -29.39
C GLU A 540 22.60 14.62 -27.93
N VAL A 541 23.86 14.66 -27.49
CA VAL A 541 24.22 15.12 -26.13
C VAL A 541 24.20 16.63 -26.12
N ILE A 542 23.33 17.21 -25.30
CA ILE A 542 23.26 18.65 -25.07
C ILE A 542 24.00 18.93 -23.77
N ALA A 543 25.09 19.71 -23.83
CA ALA A 543 25.83 20.11 -22.64
C ALA A 543 24.89 20.75 -21.61
N ILE A 544 25.07 20.42 -20.33
CA ILE A 544 24.15 20.86 -19.29
C ILE A 544 24.68 22.15 -18.66
N PRO A 545 24.01 23.29 -18.86
CA PRO A 545 24.19 24.41 -17.95
C PRO A 545 23.44 24.10 -16.66
N ILE A 546 24.01 23.26 -15.78
CA ILE A 546 23.58 23.25 -14.38
C ILE A 546 24.40 24.38 -13.73
N SER A 547 23.80 25.56 -13.56
CA SER A 547 24.47 26.66 -12.87
C SER A 547 24.84 26.19 -11.45
N PRO A 548 26.11 26.28 -11.02
CA PRO A 548 26.53 25.92 -9.66
C PRO A 548 25.98 26.86 -8.57
N ASP A 549 25.41 28.00 -8.94
CA ASP A 549 25.20 29.13 -8.01
C ASP A 549 23.85 29.09 -7.26
N ALA A 550 22.97 28.12 -7.52
CA ALA A 550 21.66 28.05 -6.86
C ALA A 550 21.66 27.38 -5.46
N ALA A 551 22.81 26.93 -4.95
CA ALA A 551 22.89 26.12 -3.73
C ALA A 551 23.75 26.71 -2.59
N VAL A 552 24.11 27.99 -2.63
CA VAL A 552 24.90 28.63 -1.55
C VAL A 552 24.28 29.96 -1.12
N GLU A 553 23.14 29.90 -0.43
CA GLU A 553 22.92 30.83 0.69
C GLU A 553 23.48 30.14 1.94
N THR A 554 24.79 30.26 2.13
CA THR A 554 25.39 30.12 3.45
C THR A 554 24.77 31.18 4.34
N VAL A 555 23.98 30.74 5.32
CA VAL A 555 23.65 31.53 6.51
C VAL A 555 24.98 32.02 7.09
N GLU A 556 25.27 33.32 6.95
CA GLU A 556 26.33 33.98 7.70
C GLU A 556 26.09 33.71 9.18
N GLU A 557 27.00 32.96 9.80
CA GLU A 557 27.10 32.87 11.26
C GLU A 557 27.38 34.27 11.80
N GLY A 558 26.31 34.91 12.28
CA GLY A 558 26.40 36.12 13.08
C GLY A 558 27.29 35.89 14.29
N SER A 559 28.45 36.55 14.26
CA SER A 559 29.31 36.87 15.39
C SER A 559 28.49 37.21 16.65
N ILE A 560 28.40 36.26 17.58
CA ILE A 560 28.03 36.54 18.96
C ILE A 560 29.33 36.80 19.72
N ARG A 561 29.66 38.09 19.85
CA ARG A 561 30.45 38.59 20.97
C ARG A 561 29.67 38.35 22.26
N THR A 562 30.26 37.64 23.20
CA THR A 562 29.96 37.80 24.63
C THR A 562 31.26 38.01 25.39
N ALA A 563 31.42 39.24 25.86
CA ALA A 563 32.24 39.58 27.00
C ALA A 563 31.59 39.04 28.29
N GLY A 564 32.42 38.71 29.29
CA GLY A 564 31.98 38.39 30.65
C GLY A 564 32.24 36.96 31.04
#